data_AF-A0A8H8DGY6-F1
#
_entry.id   AF-A0A8H8DGY6-F1
#
_cell.length_a   1.000
_cell.length_b   1.000
_cell.length_c   1.000
_cell.angle_alpha   90.00
_cell.angle_beta   90.00
_cell.angle_gamma   90.00
#
_symmetry.space_group_name_H-M   'P 1'
#
loop_
_entity.id
_entity.type
_entity.pdbx_description
1 polymer ?
#
loop_
_entity_poly.entity_id
_entity_poly.type
_entity_poly.pdbx_seq_one_letter_code
_entity_poly.pdbx_strand_id
1 'polypeptide(L)'
;AQERHPDSRKLPIQSFLGRPTTRLGRYKLLLEAVLKFTAEDNQDQADIPAALKKVKSLLSQINVETGINDNRLRLSQLNDRLVLKNDEYRDLKLLDPERVMIREGVLKRADTVELTVFLLDNYLLLTKAKKGKDGQPEYRSHKPPIPLEMILLMEDPSPRLGLRRNSSMLFKPTFGNGGTAANGDADVDLSSVGDGRDGEKSLPAGHSRSLSAEISSGGAKQGYPFSLTRLGKSGGVITLYAKTLAEWRQWKEKIEKQVALLLKRTKIFSMKIVCQQGFAPVNRVLCAAVFGVANRLVVGTDDGLYVNGADEPQSFRRAIELERVSQVEVVEESSSVFALSRGELLSFDLDALEFHESTASKRPQRISSHVTFFRVGECLGRKLVCAVKSTSLSSTVKVMEPVVDSRYKKSTPGFAKLLMRGTNDNLKVFKEFYIPSEATSVDFLRKKLCVGCTKGFEIVDLDSLKTQGFLDPEDENLKFVADRVNVVPITIFRIDDSHFLLCYDLFAFYVDKTGHRAKGNWFIVWEGKPEAFGTFRRLRFFDRFPLPRGSVVLRNTCLVCAKKIAVLH
;
A
#
# COMPACT_ATOMS: atom_id res chain seq x y z
N ALA A 1 25.10 -42.34 33.19
CA ALA A 1 25.40 -43.74 33.56
C ALA A 1 25.45 -44.68 32.34
N GLN A 2 24.51 -44.59 31.38
CA GLN A 2 24.43 -45.50 30.21
C GLN A 2 25.60 -45.41 29.20
N GLU A 3 26.22 -44.25 29.00
CA GLU A 3 27.34 -44.09 28.03
C GLU A 3 28.64 -44.80 28.46
N ARG A 4 28.74 -45.27 29.71
CA ARG A 4 29.91 -45.98 30.24
C ARG A 4 29.84 -47.51 30.10
N HIS A 5 28.71 -48.05 29.66
CA HIS A 5 28.56 -49.50 29.44
C HIS A 5 29.43 -49.97 28.27
N PRO A 6 30.14 -51.11 28.35
CA PRO A 6 31.03 -51.59 27.28
C PRO A 6 30.37 -51.64 25.89
N ASP A 7 29.10 -52.06 25.83
CA ASP A 7 28.33 -52.18 24.58
C ASP A 7 28.07 -50.86 23.87
N SER A 8 28.07 -49.75 24.61
CA SER A 8 27.96 -48.41 24.02
C SER A 8 29.20 -48.06 23.22
N ARG A 9 30.32 -48.75 23.44
CA ARG A 9 31.65 -48.41 22.93
C ARG A 9 32.03 -46.95 23.21
N LYS A 10 31.56 -46.41 24.34
CA LYS A 10 31.73 -45.00 24.74
C LYS A 10 31.14 -44.00 23.73
N LEU A 11 30.20 -44.43 22.89
CA LEU A 11 29.52 -43.56 21.95
C LEU A 11 28.24 -42.99 22.59
N PRO A 12 27.94 -41.70 22.37
CA PRO A 12 26.70 -41.10 22.82
C PRO A 12 25.51 -41.61 22.00
N ILE A 13 24.29 -41.53 22.55
CA ILE A 13 23.07 -42.02 21.89
C ILE A 13 22.85 -41.40 20.49
N GLN A 14 23.22 -40.13 20.30
CA GLN A 14 23.15 -39.42 19.02
C GLN A 14 23.98 -40.12 17.93
N SER A 15 25.10 -40.77 18.30
CA SER A 15 25.92 -41.56 17.37
C SER A 15 25.16 -42.77 16.83
N PHE A 16 24.35 -43.43 17.68
CA PHE A 16 23.55 -44.58 17.28
C PHE A 16 22.34 -44.15 16.42
N LEU A 17 21.67 -43.06 16.81
CA LEU A 17 20.53 -42.52 16.07
C LEU A 17 20.92 -42.02 14.66
N GLY A 18 22.16 -41.55 14.47
CA GLY A 18 22.69 -41.14 13.16
C GLY A 18 23.13 -42.29 12.24
N ARG A 19 23.16 -43.54 12.71
CA ARG A 19 23.67 -44.69 11.93
C ARG A 19 22.90 -44.96 10.63
N PRO A 20 21.57 -44.95 10.58
CA PRO A 20 20.84 -45.21 9.34
C PRO A 20 21.24 -44.24 8.22
N THR A 21 21.25 -42.93 8.51
CA THR A 21 21.62 -41.89 7.55
C THR A 21 23.08 -42.01 7.09
N THR A 22 24.00 -42.21 8.04
CA THR A 22 25.43 -42.36 7.72
C THR A 22 25.73 -43.66 6.96
N ARG A 23 25.01 -44.76 7.24
CA ARG A 23 25.14 -46.02 6.51
C ARG A 23 24.67 -45.89 5.06
N LEU A 24 23.55 -45.20 4.84
CA LEU A 24 23.02 -44.92 3.50
C LEU A 24 24.04 -44.18 2.62
N GLY A 25 24.71 -43.15 3.16
CA GLY A 25 25.78 -42.44 2.45
C GLY A 25 26.99 -43.32 2.10
N ARG A 26 27.27 -44.35 2.91
CA ARG A 26 28.39 -45.29 2.67
C ARG A 26 28.11 -46.28 1.54
N TYR A 27 26.85 -46.63 1.24
CA TYR A 27 26.55 -47.57 0.15
C TYR A 27 27.07 -47.08 -1.20
N LYS A 28 27.04 -45.76 -1.44
CA LYS A 28 27.66 -45.17 -2.62
C LYS A 28 29.15 -45.54 -2.72
N LEU A 29 29.91 -45.27 -1.66
CA LEU A 29 31.35 -45.53 -1.62
C LEU A 29 31.68 -47.02 -1.76
N LEU A 30 30.89 -47.88 -1.11
CA LEU A 30 31.09 -49.33 -1.16
C LEU A 30 30.81 -49.88 -2.56
N LEU A 31 29.71 -49.46 -3.20
CA LEU A 31 29.37 -49.90 -4.55
C LEU A 31 30.33 -49.35 -5.61
N GLU A 32 30.79 -48.09 -5.46
CA GLU A 32 31.84 -47.53 -6.33
C GLU A 32 33.17 -48.31 -6.21
N ALA A 33 33.50 -48.78 -5.00
CA ALA A 33 34.68 -49.63 -4.79
C ALA A 33 34.51 -51.01 -5.44
N VAL A 34 33.34 -51.65 -5.31
CA VAL A 34 33.07 -52.95 -5.97
C VAL A 34 33.15 -52.80 -7.50
N LEU A 35 32.49 -51.78 -8.07
CA LEU A 35 32.49 -51.53 -9.51
C LEU A 35 33.92 -51.37 -10.06
N LYS A 36 34.80 -50.70 -9.33
CA LYS A 36 36.20 -50.49 -9.71
C LYS A 36 36.98 -51.81 -9.90
N PHE A 37 36.62 -52.87 -9.16
CA PHE A 37 37.29 -54.17 -9.22
C PHE A 37 36.43 -55.25 -9.90
N THR A 38 35.34 -54.86 -10.57
CA THR A 38 34.47 -55.78 -11.30
C THR A 38 35.03 -56.00 -12.71
N ALA A 39 35.06 -57.25 -13.19
CA ALA A 39 35.50 -57.57 -14.55
C ALA A 39 34.55 -56.98 -15.61
N GLU A 40 35.04 -56.65 -16.81
CA GLU A 40 34.27 -55.96 -17.85
C GLU A 40 33.13 -56.80 -18.45
N ASP A 41 33.26 -58.12 -18.38
CA ASP A 41 32.31 -59.12 -18.88
C ASP A 41 31.22 -59.50 -17.85
N ASN A 42 31.32 -59.01 -16.61
CA ASN A 42 30.39 -59.32 -15.54
C ASN A 42 29.13 -58.42 -15.63
N GLN A 43 27.94 -59.02 -15.45
CA GLN A 43 26.65 -58.32 -15.38
C GLN A 43 26.63 -57.15 -14.37
N ASP A 44 27.42 -57.24 -13.29
CA ASP A 44 27.57 -56.21 -12.28
C ASP A 44 28.10 -54.87 -12.83
N GLN A 45 28.77 -54.86 -14.00
CA GLN A 45 29.14 -53.64 -14.71
C GLN A 45 27.92 -52.81 -15.14
N ALA A 46 26.76 -53.45 -15.36
CA ALA A 46 25.50 -52.77 -15.67
C ALA A 46 24.65 -52.54 -14.40
N ASP A 47 24.59 -53.54 -13.51
CA ASP A 47 23.69 -53.52 -12.35
C ASP A 47 24.16 -52.56 -11.24
N ILE A 48 25.47 -52.48 -10.98
CA ILE A 48 26.01 -51.60 -9.92
C ILE A 48 25.78 -50.12 -10.25
N PRO A 49 26.03 -49.61 -11.48
CA PRO A 49 25.64 -48.24 -11.85
C PRO A 49 24.15 -47.95 -11.69
N ALA A 50 23.28 -48.90 -12.05
CA ALA A 50 21.83 -48.76 -11.87
C ALA A 50 21.44 -48.69 -10.39
N ALA A 51 22.05 -49.52 -9.53
CA ALA A 51 21.88 -49.48 -8.09
C ALA A 51 22.39 -48.15 -7.50
N LEU A 52 23.56 -47.67 -7.93
CA LEU A 52 24.11 -46.37 -7.53
C LEU A 52 23.18 -45.21 -7.87
N LYS A 53 22.52 -45.24 -9.04
CA LYS A 53 21.52 -44.23 -9.44
C LYS A 53 20.33 -44.23 -8.48
N LYS A 54 19.82 -45.40 -8.11
CA LYS A 54 18.71 -45.54 -7.14
C LYS A 54 19.12 -45.03 -5.76
N VAL A 55 20.30 -45.39 -5.25
CA VAL A 55 20.82 -44.92 -3.96
C VAL A 55 20.99 -43.40 -3.94
N LYS A 56 21.55 -42.80 -5.01
CA LYS A 56 21.68 -41.34 -5.14
C LYS A 56 20.31 -40.64 -5.14
N SER A 57 19.34 -41.20 -5.85
CA SER A 57 17.97 -40.67 -5.88
C SER A 57 17.31 -40.71 -4.48
N LEU A 58 17.43 -41.84 -3.77
CA LEU A 58 16.90 -41.99 -2.42
C LEU A 58 17.56 -41.02 -1.42
N LEU A 59 18.89 -40.87 -1.48
CA LEU A 59 19.62 -39.90 -0.64
C LEU A 59 19.13 -38.46 -0.88
N SER A 60 18.86 -38.11 -2.14
CA SER A 60 18.31 -36.80 -2.49
C SER A 60 16.90 -36.61 -1.91
N GLN A 61 16.03 -37.61 -1.99
CA GLN A 61 14.68 -37.57 -1.39
C GLN A 61 14.74 -37.45 0.13
N ILE A 62 15.57 -38.25 0.81
CA ILE A 62 15.75 -38.17 2.26
C ILE A 62 16.22 -36.78 2.67
N ASN A 63 17.14 -36.16 1.93
CA ASN A 63 17.61 -34.81 2.23
C ASN A 63 16.49 -33.76 2.10
N VAL A 64 15.62 -33.88 1.09
CA VAL A 64 14.45 -33.02 0.91
C VAL A 64 13.46 -33.19 2.07
N GLU A 65 13.07 -34.43 2.38
CA GLU A 65 12.11 -34.73 3.45
C GLU A 65 12.65 -34.34 4.83
N THR A 66 13.95 -34.52 5.07
CA THR A 66 14.60 -34.07 6.31
C THR A 66 14.50 -32.55 6.44
N GLY A 67 14.73 -31.81 5.36
CA GLY A 67 14.61 -30.35 5.35
C GLY A 67 13.18 -29.87 5.61
N ILE A 68 12.17 -30.53 5.02
CA ILE A 68 10.75 -30.20 5.25
C ILE A 68 10.38 -30.43 6.72
N ASN A 69 10.78 -31.57 7.28
CA ASN A 69 10.45 -31.92 8.67
C ASN A 69 11.21 -31.06 9.69
N ASP A 70 12.47 -30.72 9.43
CA ASP A 70 13.23 -29.76 10.25
C ASP A 70 12.56 -28.38 10.25
N ASN A 71 12.13 -27.89 9.08
CA ASN A 71 11.38 -26.64 8.97
C ASN A 71 10.06 -26.68 9.77
N ARG A 72 9.27 -27.76 9.63
CA ARG A 72 8.01 -27.94 10.38
C ARG A 72 8.25 -27.96 11.89
N LEU A 73 9.28 -28.68 12.34
CA LEU A 73 9.63 -28.75 13.76
C LEU A 73 10.00 -27.36 14.31
N ARG A 74 10.82 -26.60 13.59
CA ARG A 74 11.21 -25.23 13.99
C ARG A 74 10.00 -24.29 14.07
N LEU A 75 9.08 -24.38 13.10
CA LEU A 75 7.85 -23.58 13.10
C LEU A 75 6.90 -23.97 14.24
N SER A 76 6.76 -25.26 14.54
CA SER A 76 6.00 -25.74 15.70
C SER A 76 6.60 -25.22 17.01
N GLN A 77 7.93 -25.34 17.17
CA GLN A 77 8.61 -24.81 18.35
C GLN A 77 8.46 -23.29 18.49
N LEU A 78 8.52 -22.55 17.38
CA LEU A 78 8.27 -21.12 17.39
C LEU A 78 6.81 -20.82 17.78
N ASN A 79 5.84 -21.57 17.24
CA ASN A 79 4.42 -21.41 17.55
C ASN A 79 4.15 -21.55 19.05
N ASP A 80 4.75 -22.55 19.70
CA ASP A 80 4.54 -22.82 21.12
C ASP A 80 5.21 -21.77 22.03
N ARG A 81 6.26 -21.11 21.53
CA ARG A 81 7.11 -20.19 22.31
C ARG A 81 6.86 -18.71 22.00
N LEU A 82 6.11 -18.39 20.96
CA LEU A 82 5.88 -17.03 20.50
C LEU A 82 4.69 -16.41 21.23
N VAL A 83 4.94 -15.30 21.93
CA VAL A 83 3.89 -14.51 22.58
C VAL A 83 3.74 -13.17 21.87
N LEU A 84 2.58 -12.98 21.25
CA LEU A 84 2.21 -11.74 20.59
C LEU A 84 1.53 -10.79 21.59
N LYS A 85 1.98 -9.54 21.67
CA LYS A 85 1.40 -8.54 22.57
C LYS A 85 -0.04 -8.14 22.24
N ASN A 86 -0.45 -8.24 20.97
CA ASN A 86 -1.76 -7.81 20.49
C ASN A 86 -2.45 -8.98 19.79
N ASP A 87 -3.71 -9.21 20.16
CA ASP A 87 -4.59 -10.23 19.59
C ASP A 87 -5.00 -9.98 18.13
N GLU A 88 -4.67 -8.80 17.57
CA GLU A 88 -5.00 -8.43 16.19
C GLU A 88 -4.21 -9.23 15.13
N TYR A 89 -3.12 -9.91 15.51
CA TYR A 89 -2.25 -10.67 14.61
C TYR A 89 -2.46 -12.19 14.72
N ARG A 90 -3.70 -12.61 14.98
CA ARG A 90 -4.07 -13.97 15.40
C ARG A 90 -3.74 -15.10 14.43
N ASP A 91 -3.28 -14.85 13.21
CA ASP A 91 -2.94 -15.95 12.31
C ASP A 91 -1.71 -15.70 11.43
N LEU A 92 -0.52 -15.88 12.03
CA LEU A 92 0.75 -16.00 11.30
C LEU A 92 0.80 -17.28 10.44
N LYS A 93 -0.15 -18.21 10.62
CA LYS A 93 -0.21 -19.50 9.95
C LYS A 93 1.11 -20.26 10.07
N LEU A 94 1.67 -20.31 11.29
CA LEU A 94 2.97 -20.95 11.55
C LEU A 94 2.93 -22.45 11.27
N LEU A 95 1.77 -23.08 11.49
CA LEU A 95 1.55 -24.52 11.30
C LEU A 95 1.03 -24.87 9.89
N ASP A 96 0.97 -23.91 8.97
CA ASP A 96 0.58 -24.17 7.58
C ASP A 96 1.64 -25.08 6.91
N PRO A 97 1.24 -26.17 6.22
CA PRO A 97 2.19 -27.09 5.59
C PRO A 97 3.15 -26.45 4.59
N GLU A 98 2.77 -25.31 3.97
CA GLU A 98 3.59 -24.56 3.02
C GLU A 98 4.44 -23.46 3.69
N ARG A 99 4.30 -23.24 5.00
CA ARG A 99 5.05 -22.21 5.74
C ARG A 99 6.53 -22.55 5.76
N VAL A 100 7.39 -21.55 5.52
CA VAL A 100 8.85 -21.74 5.54
C VAL A 100 9.52 -20.70 6.44
N MET A 101 10.38 -21.17 7.34
CA MET A 101 11.33 -20.33 8.08
C MET A 101 12.62 -20.19 7.28
N ILE A 102 12.81 -19.05 6.63
CA ILE A 102 13.93 -18.78 5.73
C ILE A 102 15.23 -18.49 6.50
N ARG A 103 15.11 -17.79 7.63
CA ARG A 103 16.26 -17.46 8.49
C ARG A 103 15.83 -17.16 9.91
N GLU A 104 16.67 -17.57 10.84
CA GLU A 104 16.65 -17.17 12.24
C GLU A 104 18.03 -16.60 12.59
N GLY A 105 18.08 -15.57 13.46
CA GLY A 105 19.34 -15.05 13.97
C GLY A 105 19.15 -13.88 14.93
N VAL A 106 20.24 -13.48 15.58
CA VAL A 106 20.24 -12.39 16.57
C VAL A 106 20.80 -11.13 15.94
N LEU A 107 20.02 -10.05 15.97
CA LEU A 107 20.43 -8.74 15.49
C LEU A 107 20.31 -7.71 16.61
N LYS A 108 21.19 -6.70 16.59
CA LYS A 108 21.17 -5.61 17.57
C LYS A 108 20.41 -4.41 17.03
N ARG A 109 19.80 -3.63 17.90
CA ARG A 109 19.31 -2.28 17.56
C ARG A 109 20.30 -1.22 18.05
N ALA A 110 20.18 0.02 17.55
CA ALA A 110 21.04 1.15 17.90
C ALA A 110 21.15 1.42 19.42
N ASP A 111 20.12 1.04 20.18
CA ASP A 111 20.06 1.13 21.65
C ASP A 111 20.57 -0.13 22.36
N THR A 112 21.45 -0.90 21.71
CA THR A 112 22.11 -2.14 22.19
C THR A 112 21.20 -3.32 22.55
N VAL A 113 19.89 -3.21 22.33
CA VAL A 113 18.94 -4.32 22.54
C VAL A 113 19.18 -5.43 21.53
N GLU A 114 19.45 -6.64 22.03
CA GLU A 114 19.49 -7.86 21.23
C GLU A 114 18.07 -8.36 20.93
N LEU A 115 17.80 -8.61 19.65
CA LEU A 115 16.53 -9.13 19.16
C LEU A 115 16.79 -10.46 18.46
N THR A 116 15.96 -11.46 18.75
CA THR A 116 15.88 -12.67 17.93
C THR A 116 14.92 -12.38 16.78
N VAL A 117 15.44 -12.46 15.56
CA VAL A 117 14.73 -12.14 14.33
C VAL A 117 14.43 -13.42 13.57
N PHE A 118 13.18 -13.59 13.18
CA PHE A 118 12.74 -14.70 12.34
C PHE A 118 12.21 -14.15 11.02
N LEU A 119 12.83 -14.57 9.92
CA LEU A 119 12.34 -14.34 8.56
C LEU A 119 11.56 -15.56 8.11
N LEU A 120 10.24 -15.41 8.07
CA LEU A 120 9.34 -16.37 7.45
C LEU A 120 9.17 -15.99 5.97
N ASP A 121 8.51 -16.85 5.20
CA ASP A 121 8.13 -16.57 3.81
C ASP A 121 7.05 -15.48 3.67
N ASN A 122 6.32 -15.14 4.73
CA ASN A 122 5.26 -14.11 4.74
C ASN A 122 5.53 -12.93 5.69
N TYR A 123 6.20 -13.13 6.82
CA TYR A 123 6.45 -12.11 7.84
C TYR A 123 7.92 -12.04 8.28
N LEU A 124 8.34 -10.85 8.69
CA LEU A 124 9.53 -10.63 9.51
C LEU A 124 9.08 -10.41 10.97
N LEU A 125 9.54 -11.28 11.87
CA LEU A 125 9.27 -11.20 13.30
C LEU A 125 10.47 -10.62 14.04
N LEU A 126 10.22 -9.61 14.87
CA LEU A 126 11.21 -9.01 15.76
C LEU A 126 10.83 -9.35 17.20
N THR A 127 11.62 -10.18 17.87
CA THR A 127 11.28 -10.70 19.20
C THR A 127 12.39 -10.45 20.22
N LYS A 128 12.02 -10.43 21.49
CA LYS A 128 12.94 -10.47 22.63
C LYS A 128 12.83 -11.84 23.29
N ALA A 129 13.95 -12.55 23.38
CA ALA A 129 14.02 -13.80 24.14
C ALA A 129 13.97 -13.49 25.64
N LYS A 130 13.10 -14.19 26.37
CA LYS A 130 13.06 -14.23 27.84
C LYS A 130 13.16 -15.68 28.30
N LYS A 131 13.66 -15.91 29.50
CA LYS A 131 13.60 -17.25 30.10
C LYS A 131 12.13 -17.59 30.37
N GLY A 132 11.63 -18.65 29.73
CA GLY A 132 10.30 -19.20 29.97
C GLY A 132 10.27 -20.04 31.26
N LYS A 133 9.07 -20.46 31.65
CA LYS A 133 8.83 -21.24 32.88
C LYS A 133 9.55 -22.59 32.87
N ASP A 134 9.65 -23.21 31.71
CA ASP A 134 10.27 -24.54 31.52
C ASP A 134 11.78 -24.47 31.26
N GLY A 135 12.41 -23.31 31.50
CA GLY A 135 13.84 -23.07 31.22
C GLY A 135 14.17 -22.83 29.75
N GLN A 136 13.24 -23.11 28.83
CA GLN A 136 13.35 -22.79 27.40
C GLN A 136 13.07 -21.31 27.13
N PRO A 137 13.63 -20.70 26.06
CA PRO A 137 13.38 -19.31 25.74
C PRO A 137 11.94 -19.09 25.22
N GLU A 138 11.24 -18.14 25.82
CA GLU A 138 9.98 -17.58 25.34
C GLU A 138 10.28 -16.34 24.49
N TYR A 139 9.69 -16.24 23.30
CA TYR A 139 9.91 -15.13 22.37
C TYR A 139 8.74 -14.15 22.44
N ARG A 140 8.97 -12.98 23.04
CA ARG A 140 7.94 -11.94 23.10
C ARG A 140 8.10 -10.96 21.96
N SER A 141 7.03 -10.68 21.23
CA SER A 141 7.09 -9.72 20.13
C SER A 141 7.51 -8.33 20.61
N HIS A 142 8.57 -7.79 20.01
CA HIS A 142 9.08 -6.45 20.31
C HIS A 142 8.24 -5.39 19.62
N LYS A 143 7.91 -5.65 18.35
CA LYS A 143 6.97 -4.90 17.53
C LYS A 143 5.98 -5.88 16.88
N PRO A 144 4.85 -5.38 16.36
CA PRO A 144 3.97 -6.23 15.58
C PRO A 144 4.70 -6.90 14.40
N PRO A 145 4.37 -8.16 14.07
CA PRO A 145 4.87 -8.85 12.87
C PRO A 145 4.79 -7.93 11.65
N ILE A 146 5.82 -7.94 10.81
CA ILE A 146 5.89 -7.07 9.63
C ILE A 146 5.67 -7.93 8.38
N PRO A 147 4.55 -7.79 7.66
CA PRO A 147 4.38 -8.48 6.38
C PRO A 147 5.51 -8.09 5.43
N LEU A 148 6.13 -9.06 4.78
CA LEU A 148 7.30 -8.78 3.92
C LEU A 148 6.98 -7.84 2.76
N GLU A 149 5.76 -7.87 2.23
CA GLU A 149 5.28 -6.97 1.19
C GLU A 149 5.29 -5.49 1.61
N MET A 150 5.27 -5.23 2.92
CA MET A 150 5.27 -3.91 3.54
C MET A 150 6.67 -3.43 3.97
N ILE A 151 7.72 -4.12 3.55
CA ILE A 151 9.11 -3.74 3.83
C ILE A 151 9.71 -3.07 2.61
N LEU A 152 10.32 -1.90 2.82
CA LEU A 152 11.26 -1.28 1.89
C LEU A 152 12.65 -1.32 2.52
N LEU A 153 13.59 -2.01 1.89
CA LEU A 153 14.98 -1.98 2.30
C LEU A 153 15.60 -0.65 1.91
N MET A 154 16.24 0.01 2.87
CA MET A 154 17.05 1.19 2.63
C MET A 154 18.51 0.75 2.52
N GLU A 155 19.21 1.21 1.49
CA GLU A 155 20.64 0.95 1.35
C GLU A 155 21.42 1.83 2.32
N ASP A 156 22.27 1.22 3.14
CA ASP A 156 23.48 1.87 3.66
C ASP A 156 24.44 0.81 4.25
N PRO A 157 25.51 0.43 3.53
CA PRO A 157 26.62 -0.35 4.09
C PRO A 157 27.67 0.52 4.80
N SER A 158 27.44 1.83 4.95
CA SER A 158 28.43 2.75 5.51
C SER A 158 28.26 2.90 7.03
N PRO A 159 29.27 2.55 7.85
CA PRO A 159 29.28 2.89 9.28
C PRO A 159 29.42 4.40 9.39
N ARG A 160 28.30 5.12 9.54
CA ARG A 160 28.33 6.57 9.72
C ARG A 160 29.05 6.90 11.03
N LEU A 161 30.15 7.64 10.92
CA LEU A 161 30.82 8.32 12.02
C LEU A 161 29.77 9.06 12.88
N GLY A 162 29.89 8.91 14.20
CA GLY A 162 28.86 9.24 15.19
C GLY A 162 28.43 10.71 15.24
N LEU A 163 27.56 11.13 14.32
CA LEU A 163 26.72 12.30 14.47
C LEU A 163 25.36 11.84 15.02
N ARG A 164 25.15 12.11 16.32
CA ARG A 164 23.84 12.00 16.98
C ARG A 164 22.79 12.69 16.10
N ARG A 165 21.93 11.91 15.44
CA ARG A 165 20.70 12.43 14.85
C ARG A 165 19.56 12.12 15.81
N ASN A 166 19.11 13.15 16.50
CA ASN A 166 17.83 13.14 17.19
C ASN A 166 16.74 12.70 16.21
N SER A 167 15.99 11.69 16.61
CA SER A 167 14.85 11.16 15.89
C SER A 167 13.67 12.13 15.98
N SER A 168 13.71 13.20 15.19
CA SER A 168 12.55 14.06 14.88
C SER A 168 12.91 15.05 13.76
N MET A 169 12.82 14.62 12.51
CA MET A 169 12.60 15.55 11.41
C MET A 169 11.48 15.02 10.52
N LEU A 170 10.26 15.30 10.99
CA LEU A 170 9.12 15.51 10.12
C LEU A 170 9.38 16.84 9.39
N PHE A 171 9.38 16.80 8.05
CA PHE A 171 9.25 17.99 7.23
C PHE A 171 7.91 18.69 7.57
N LYS A 172 8.00 19.79 8.32
CA LYS A 172 6.92 20.79 8.42
C LYS A 172 7.31 21.96 7.51
N PRO A 173 6.54 22.27 6.44
CA PRO A 173 6.64 23.56 5.80
C PRO A 173 5.76 24.53 6.60
N THR A 174 6.38 25.43 7.37
CA THR A 174 5.71 26.61 7.89
C THR A 174 5.89 27.75 6.88
N PHE A 175 4.78 28.18 6.29
CA PHE A 175 4.66 29.46 5.59
C PHE A 175 4.14 30.53 6.55
N GLY A 176 4.57 31.77 6.31
CA GLY A 176 4.04 33.02 6.86
C GLY A 176 4.92 33.65 7.93
N ASN A 177 5.09 34.97 8.01
CA ASN A 177 4.72 36.11 7.18
C ASN A 177 5.54 37.31 7.72
N GLY A 178 5.73 38.36 6.92
CA GLY A 178 6.74 39.41 7.18
C GLY A 178 6.45 40.49 8.22
N GLY A 179 7.44 41.40 8.33
CA GLY A 179 7.32 42.80 8.78
C GLY A 179 7.73 43.07 10.23
N THR A 180 8.86 43.76 10.44
CA THR A 180 8.95 45.20 10.85
C THR A 180 10.34 45.56 11.38
N ALA A 181 10.87 46.71 10.90
CA ALA A 181 11.77 47.68 11.57
C ALA A 181 13.14 47.20 12.10
N ALA A 182 14.19 48.00 12.27
CA ALA A 182 14.70 49.28 11.75
C ALA A 182 16.05 49.46 12.49
N ASN A 183 17.03 50.08 11.83
CA ASN A 183 18.21 50.79 12.36
C ASN A 183 19.31 50.03 13.13
N GLY A 184 20.56 50.36 12.78
CA GLY A 184 21.76 50.08 13.56
C GLY A 184 23.03 50.14 12.73
N ASP A 185 23.50 51.37 12.46
CA ASP A 185 24.83 51.71 11.93
C ASP A 185 26.00 51.08 12.70
N ALA A 186 27.12 50.81 12.02
CA ALA A 186 28.41 51.47 12.27
C ALA A 186 29.59 50.78 11.53
N ASP A 187 30.33 51.62 10.80
CA ASP A 187 31.80 51.65 10.61
C ASP A 187 32.50 50.43 9.99
N VAL A 188 32.95 50.47 8.72
CA VAL A 188 34.06 51.27 8.14
C VAL A 188 35.37 51.09 8.91
N ASP A 189 36.28 50.27 8.39
CA ASP A 189 37.60 50.81 8.05
C ASP A 189 38.34 50.01 6.98
N LEU A 190 38.99 50.78 6.10
CA LEU A 190 39.68 50.36 4.88
C LEU A 190 41.03 51.07 4.85
N SER A 191 42.14 50.32 4.78
CA SER A 191 43.42 50.73 4.19
C SER A 191 44.40 49.54 4.32
N SER A 192 45.30 49.21 3.40
CA SER A 192 45.93 49.97 2.32
C SER A 192 46.56 49.01 1.27
N VAL A 193 46.37 49.33 -0.02
CA VAL A 193 47.40 49.62 -1.05
C VAL A 193 48.70 48.81 -0.97
N GLY A 194 49.25 48.15 -1.99
CA GLY A 194 49.22 48.21 -3.46
C GLY A 194 50.51 47.49 -3.90
N ASP A 195 50.55 46.65 -4.92
CA ASP A 195 51.03 46.93 -6.30
C ASP A 195 51.34 45.52 -6.85
N GLY A 196 50.76 45.00 -7.94
CA GLY A 196 50.97 45.41 -9.32
C GLY A 196 51.78 44.35 -10.07
N ARG A 197 51.15 43.63 -11.03
CA ARG A 197 51.65 43.16 -12.35
C ARG A 197 51.10 41.79 -12.82
N ASP A 198 50.20 41.91 -13.80
CA ASP A 198 50.15 41.26 -15.12
C ASP A 198 50.63 39.82 -15.32
N GLY A 199 49.73 39.01 -15.90
CA GLY A 199 50.04 37.69 -16.46
C GLY A 199 48.80 36.96 -16.98
N GLU A 200 48.46 37.23 -18.23
CA GLU A 200 47.35 36.66 -19.01
C GLU A 200 47.55 35.15 -19.32
N LYS A 201 46.43 34.42 -19.45
CA LYS A 201 46.17 33.20 -20.29
C LYS A 201 45.86 31.84 -19.62
N SER A 202 44.68 31.36 -20.02
CA SER A 202 44.32 30.01 -20.51
C SER A 202 44.19 28.80 -19.56
N LEU A 203 43.02 28.16 -19.66
CA LEU A 203 42.69 26.77 -19.31
C LEU A 203 43.69 25.77 -19.95
N PRO A 204 43.92 24.58 -19.36
CA PRO A 204 43.14 23.41 -19.81
C PRO A 204 42.83 22.33 -18.74
N ALA A 205 42.14 21.31 -19.22
CA ALA A 205 41.40 20.26 -18.51
C ALA A 205 42.25 19.15 -17.84
N GLY A 206 41.69 18.65 -16.73
CA GLY A 206 41.41 17.24 -16.43
C GLY A 206 42.56 16.26 -16.32
N HIS A 207 42.78 15.71 -15.11
CA HIS A 207 43.32 14.35 -14.90
C HIS A 207 42.58 13.68 -13.72
N SER A 208 41.88 12.58 -14.01
CA SER A 208 41.37 11.62 -13.03
C SER A 208 42.51 11.03 -12.20
N ARG A 209 42.36 11.00 -10.87
CA ARG A 209 43.13 10.11 -9.99
C ARG A 209 42.17 9.28 -9.15
N SER A 210 42.19 7.98 -9.40
CA SER A 210 41.61 6.96 -8.54
C SER A 210 42.27 6.99 -7.16
N LEU A 211 41.49 7.13 -6.11
CA LEU A 211 41.94 6.95 -4.73
C LEU A 211 41.25 5.70 -4.17
N SER A 212 41.95 4.58 -4.22
CA SER A 212 41.73 3.41 -3.38
C SER A 212 41.99 3.82 -1.92
N ALA A 213 40.93 4.08 -1.16
CA ALA A 213 41.02 4.37 0.26
C ALA A 213 41.00 3.07 1.07
N GLU A 214 42.12 2.80 1.74
CA GLU A 214 42.28 1.73 2.71
C GLU A 214 41.29 1.86 3.88
N ILE A 215 40.67 0.74 4.25
CA ILE A 215 39.71 0.64 5.35
C ILE A 215 40.48 0.63 6.67
N SER A 216 40.50 1.77 7.37
CA SER A 216 40.96 1.83 8.76
C SER A 216 39.90 1.25 9.72
N SER A 217 40.37 0.40 10.62
CA SER A 217 39.63 -0.55 11.47
C SER A 217 38.86 0.06 12.66
N GLY A 218 38.38 1.31 12.55
CA GLY A 218 37.74 2.04 13.67
C GLY A 218 36.22 1.90 13.78
N GLY A 219 35.51 1.55 12.69
CA GLY A 219 34.04 1.51 12.64
C GLY A 219 33.37 0.21 13.11
N ALA A 220 34.15 -0.83 13.40
CA ALA A 220 33.65 -2.18 13.67
C ALA A 220 32.95 -2.36 15.04
N LYS A 221 32.99 -1.37 15.93
CA LYS A 221 32.45 -1.50 17.30
C LYS A 221 30.91 -1.51 17.39
N GLN A 222 30.19 -1.01 16.39
CA GLN A 222 28.71 -0.97 16.41
C GLN A 222 28.06 -2.01 15.47
N GLY A 223 28.83 -2.84 14.77
CA GLY A 223 28.32 -3.79 13.78
C GLY A 223 27.93 -3.15 12.45
N TYR A 224 27.29 -3.92 11.57
CA TYR A 224 26.91 -3.52 10.22
C TYR A 224 25.42 -3.17 10.16
N PRO A 225 25.05 -1.89 10.03
CA PRO A 225 23.64 -1.47 10.04
C PRO A 225 22.93 -1.82 8.73
N PHE A 226 21.64 -2.17 8.81
CA PHE A 226 20.70 -2.09 7.70
C PHE A 226 19.38 -1.54 8.20
N SER A 227 18.74 -0.71 7.38
CA SER A 227 17.49 -0.05 7.73
C SER A 227 16.33 -0.59 6.91
N LEU A 228 15.26 -0.97 7.61
CA LEU A 228 14.01 -1.44 7.03
C LEU A 228 12.95 -0.37 7.26
N THR A 229 12.37 0.16 6.19
CA THR A 229 11.22 1.05 6.28
C THR A 229 9.96 0.20 6.26
N ARG A 230 9.24 0.20 7.39
CA ARG A 230 7.89 -0.39 7.49
C ARG A 230 6.88 0.60 6.90
N LEU A 231 6.05 0.10 6.00
CA LEU A 231 4.89 0.80 5.46
C LEU A 231 3.65 0.56 6.36
N GLY A 232 2.65 1.45 6.32
CA GLY A 232 1.38 1.31 7.07
C GLY A 232 1.22 2.21 8.31
N LYS A 233 0.20 1.92 9.13
CA LYS A 233 -0.24 2.63 10.36
C LYS A 233 0.87 2.72 11.40
N SER A 234 1.62 1.64 11.58
CA SER A 234 2.80 1.60 12.47
C SER A 234 4.11 1.88 11.71
N GLY A 235 4.03 2.68 10.64
CA GLY A 235 5.16 2.98 9.77
C GLY A 235 6.36 3.56 10.51
N GLY A 236 7.53 3.44 9.88
CA GLY A 236 8.78 3.96 10.44
C GLY A 236 10.00 3.17 10.00
N VAL A 237 11.16 3.73 10.26
CA VAL A 237 12.45 3.10 9.95
C VAL A 237 12.91 2.28 11.15
N ILE A 238 13.30 1.04 10.90
CA ILE A 238 13.91 0.15 11.90
C ILE A 238 15.33 -0.13 11.43
N THR A 239 16.31 0.32 12.20
CA THR A 239 17.73 0.02 11.95
C THR A 239 18.17 -1.15 12.83
N LEU A 240 18.66 -2.20 12.18
CA LEU A 240 19.22 -3.40 12.81
C LEU A 240 20.70 -3.51 12.47
N TYR A 241 21.49 -4.11 13.35
CA TYR A 241 22.93 -4.24 13.24
C TYR A 241 23.31 -5.72 13.28
N ALA A 242 23.95 -6.18 12.21
CA ALA A 242 24.56 -7.50 12.15
C ALA A 242 25.97 -7.47 12.75
N LYS A 243 26.43 -8.59 13.31
CA LYS A 243 27.77 -8.67 13.93
C LYS A 243 28.88 -8.67 12.88
N THR A 244 28.61 -9.26 11.72
CA THR A 244 29.59 -9.40 10.63
C THR A 244 29.00 -8.94 9.29
N LEU A 245 29.89 -8.54 8.36
CA LEU A 245 29.47 -8.16 7.01
C LEU A 245 28.83 -9.34 6.26
N ALA A 246 29.31 -10.56 6.51
CA ALA A 246 28.75 -11.77 5.93
C ALA A 246 27.31 -12.01 6.41
N GLU A 247 27.06 -11.87 7.71
CA GLU A 247 25.71 -11.98 8.28
C GLU A 247 24.78 -10.90 7.72
N TRP A 248 25.27 -9.65 7.62
CA TRP A 248 24.53 -8.55 7.00
C TRP A 248 24.11 -8.87 5.56
N ARG A 249 25.06 -9.32 4.73
CA ARG A 249 24.79 -9.67 3.32
C ARG A 249 23.74 -10.77 3.21
N GLN A 250 23.84 -11.81 4.03
CA GLN A 250 22.89 -12.92 4.00
C GLN A 250 21.49 -12.51 4.45
N TRP A 251 21.36 -11.61 5.44
CA TRP A 251 20.06 -11.06 5.81
C TRP A 251 19.46 -10.22 4.69
N LYS A 252 20.25 -9.29 4.11
CA LYS A 252 19.84 -8.45 2.99
C LYS A 252 19.34 -9.30 1.82
N GLU A 253 20.18 -10.21 1.32
CA GLU A 253 19.89 -11.05 0.16
C GLU A 253 18.63 -11.90 0.37
N LYS A 254 18.47 -12.53 1.55
CA LYS A 254 17.30 -13.37 1.85
C LYS A 254 16.01 -12.57 1.94
N ILE A 255 16.05 -11.37 2.55
CA ILE A 255 14.87 -10.49 2.61
C ILE A 255 14.53 -10.00 1.19
N GLU A 256 15.51 -9.50 0.44
CA GLU A 256 15.32 -9.01 -0.93
C GLU A 256 14.74 -10.08 -1.85
N LYS A 257 15.33 -11.28 -1.82
CA LYS A 257 14.86 -12.41 -2.61
C LYS A 257 13.42 -12.78 -2.25
N GLN A 258 13.09 -12.85 -0.96
CA GLN A 258 11.75 -13.22 -0.54
C GLN A 258 10.72 -12.14 -0.87
N VAL A 259 11.05 -10.87 -0.65
CA VAL A 259 10.21 -9.73 -1.05
C VAL A 259 9.99 -9.74 -2.56
N ALA A 260 11.03 -9.98 -3.38
CA ALA A 260 10.90 -10.06 -4.83
C ALA A 260 10.03 -11.25 -5.27
N LEU A 261 10.15 -12.42 -4.63
CA LEU A 261 9.30 -13.57 -4.90
C LEU A 261 7.83 -13.28 -4.57
N LEU A 262 7.57 -12.65 -3.42
CA LEU A 262 6.23 -12.20 -3.06
C LEU A 262 5.73 -11.19 -4.09
N LEU A 263 6.49 -10.14 -4.41
CA LEU A 263 6.15 -9.11 -5.40
C LEU A 263 5.84 -9.69 -6.80
N LYS A 264 6.59 -10.72 -7.22
CA LYS A 264 6.37 -11.41 -8.49
C LYS A 264 5.10 -12.26 -8.45
N ARG A 265 4.89 -13.01 -7.37
CA ARG A 265 3.63 -13.73 -7.13
C ARG A 265 2.48 -12.74 -7.02
N THR A 266 2.76 -11.50 -6.61
CA THR A 266 1.77 -10.51 -6.21
C THR A 266 1.30 -9.51 -7.28
N LYS A 267 1.69 -9.69 -8.54
CA LYS A 267 1.46 -8.70 -9.61
C LYS A 267 0.13 -8.92 -10.35
N ILE A 268 -0.98 -8.34 -9.86
CA ILE A 268 -2.28 -8.31 -10.61
C ILE A 268 -2.34 -7.20 -11.66
N PHE A 269 -1.67 -6.09 -11.42
CA PHE A 269 -1.78 -4.88 -12.23
C PHE A 269 -0.38 -4.48 -12.68
N SER A 270 -0.30 -3.99 -13.91
CA SER A 270 0.89 -3.32 -14.41
C SER A 270 0.70 -1.83 -14.23
N MET A 271 1.52 -1.21 -13.41
CA MET A 271 1.57 0.25 -13.36
C MET A 271 2.30 0.74 -14.61
N LYS A 272 1.61 1.53 -15.44
CA LYS A 272 2.21 2.25 -16.54
C LYS A 272 2.38 3.70 -16.12
N ILE A 273 3.61 4.20 -16.17
CA ILE A 273 3.87 5.62 -15.96
C ILE A 273 3.30 6.38 -17.17
N VAL A 274 2.31 7.23 -16.93
CA VAL A 274 1.69 8.07 -17.98
C VAL A 274 2.51 9.34 -18.21
N CYS A 275 2.93 10.01 -17.13
CA CYS A 275 3.78 11.19 -17.20
C CYS A 275 4.68 11.26 -15.97
N GLN A 276 5.99 11.48 -16.16
CA GLN A 276 6.98 11.56 -15.07
C GLN A 276 7.49 12.99 -14.84
N GLN A 277 7.55 13.83 -15.87
CA GLN A 277 8.19 15.14 -15.82
C GLN A 277 7.26 16.32 -16.14
N GLY A 278 5.95 16.08 -16.34
CA GLY A 278 5.00 17.12 -16.77
C GLY A 278 4.42 18.00 -15.66
N PHE A 279 4.53 17.59 -14.39
CA PHE A 279 3.98 18.32 -13.25
C PHE A 279 5.07 18.58 -12.21
N ALA A 280 5.42 19.84 -12.00
CA ALA A 280 6.42 20.24 -11.01
C ALA A 280 5.87 20.04 -9.58
N PRO A 281 6.73 19.86 -8.55
CA PRO A 281 6.28 19.71 -7.15
C PRO A 281 5.45 20.88 -6.60
N VAL A 282 5.55 22.05 -7.25
CA VAL A 282 4.79 23.28 -6.96
C VAL A 282 3.35 23.19 -7.48
N ASN A 283 3.13 22.44 -8.57
CA ASN A 283 1.80 22.23 -9.16
C ASN A 283 1.39 20.77 -9.03
N ARG A 284 0.82 20.42 -7.88
CA ARG A 284 0.57 19.02 -7.55
C ARG A 284 -0.71 18.55 -8.22
N VAL A 285 -0.67 17.32 -8.72
CA VAL A 285 -1.87 16.60 -9.15
C VAL A 285 -2.68 16.20 -7.92
N LEU A 286 -3.94 16.61 -7.87
CA LEU A 286 -4.86 16.38 -6.75
C LEU A 286 -5.95 15.37 -7.09
N CYS A 287 -6.50 15.46 -8.30
CA CYS A 287 -7.54 14.57 -8.80
C CYS A 287 -7.37 14.33 -10.30
N ALA A 288 -8.05 13.31 -10.83
CA ALA A 288 -8.12 13.06 -12.26
C ALA A 288 -9.40 12.32 -12.60
N ALA A 289 -9.83 12.40 -13.86
CA ALA A 289 -10.93 11.62 -14.43
C ALA A 289 -10.57 11.19 -15.86
N VAL A 290 -11.17 10.09 -16.31
CA VAL A 290 -11.04 9.58 -17.69
C VAL A 290 -12.23 10.07 -18.51
N PHE A 291 -11.99 10.41 -19.77
CA PHE A 291 -13.04 10.71 -20.74
C PHE A 291 -12.58 10.37 -22.17
N GLY A 292 -13.55 10.25 -23.08
CA GLY A 292 -13.37 9.98 -24.50
C GLY A 292 -12.94 8.56 -24.83
N VAL A 293 -13.02 8.23 -26.12
CA VAL A 293 -12.74 6.89 -26.66
C VAL A 293 -11.25 6.48 -26.53
N ALA A 294 -10.34 7.45 -26.39
CA ALA A 294 -8.90 7.23 -26.29
C ALA A 294 -8.36 7.16 -24.85
N ASN A 295 -9.23 7.03 -23.83
CA ASN A 295 -8.85 7.15 -22.41
C ASN A 295 -8.05 8.44 -22.14
N ARG A 296 -8.55 9.57 -22.65
CA ARG A 296 -7.99 10.87 -22.31
C ARG A 296 -8.20 11.13 -20.82
N LEU A 297 -7.26 11.85 -20.25
CA LEU A 297 -7.21 12.18 -18.84
C LEU A 297 -7.40 13.67 -18.68
N VAL A 298 -8.36 14.04 -17.85
CA VAL A 298 -8.43 15.36 -17.25
C VAL A 298 -7.83 15.27 -15.85
N VAL A 299 -6.94 16.19 -15.51
CA VAL A 299 -6.18 16.20 -14.27
C VAL A 299 -6.42 17.55 -13.58
N GLY A 300 -6.92 17.52 -12.36
CA GLY A 300 -7.04 18.70 -11.50
C GLY A 300 -5.79 18.90 -10.67
N THR A 301 -5.29 20.13 -10.68
CA THR A 301 -4.06 20.53 -10.00
C THR A 301 -4.28 21.71 -9.06
N ASP A 302 -3.20 22.23 -8.47
CA ASP A 302 -3.25 23.43 -7.63
C ASP A 302 -3.61 24.71 -8.44
N ASP A 303 -3.39 24.73 -9.77
CA ASP A 303 -3.56 25.91 -10.62
C ASP A 303 -4.46 25.72 -11.87
N GLY A 304 -5.06 24.55 -12.06
CA GLY A 304 -6.06 24.39 -13.10
C GLY A 304 -6.47 22.95 -13.42
N LEU A 305 -7.18 22.83 -14.53
CA LEU A 305 -7.49 21.56 -15.18
C LEU A 305 -6.57 21.38 -16.39
N TYR A 306 -5.89 20.24 -16.41
CA TYR A 306 -4.98 19.83 -17.47
C TYR A 306 -5.55 18.64 -18.23
N VAL A 307 -5.33 18.60 -19.53
CA VAL A 307 -5.80 17.51 -20.39
C VAL A 307 -4.63 16.97 -21.19
N ASN A 308 -4.57 15.64 -21.35
CA ASN A 308 -3.56 15.03 -22.21
C ASN A 308 -3.93 15.09 -23.71
N GLY A 309 -2.90 15.11 -24.56
CA GLY A 309 -3.07 14.99 -26.00
C GLY A 309 -3.66 13.62 -26.38
N ALA A 310 -4.52 13.60 -27.40
CA ALA A 310 -5.12 12.36 -27.90
C ALA A 310 -4.06 11.40 -28.47
N ASP A 311 -3.09 11.94 -29.22
CA ASP A 311 -2.00 11.17 -29.83
C ASP A 311 -0.76 11.09 -28.93
N GLU A 312 -0.61 12.04 -27.99
CA GLU A 312 0.52 12.15 -27.07
C GLU A 312 0.07 12.09 -25.60
N PRO A 313 -0.17 10.90 -25.05
CA PRO A 313 -0.76 10.75 -23.72
C PRO A 313 0.14 11.23 -22.56
N GLN A 314 1.42 11.49 -22.84
CA GLN A 314 2.39 12.02 -21.87
C GLN A 314 2.36 13.55 -21.78
N SER A 315 1.81 14.21 -22.80
CA SER A 315 1.81 15.65 -22.97
C SER A 315 0.52 16.23 -22.38
N PHE A 316 0.65 16.96 -21.26
CA PHE A 316 -0.47 17.61 -20.58
C PHE A 316 -0.42 19.12 -20.85
N ARG A 317 -1.59 19.70 -21.14
CA ARG A 317 -1.74 21.15 -21.34
C ARG A 317 -2.88 21.67 -20.50
N ARG A 318 -2.75 22.90 -20.00
CA ARG A 318 -3.79 23.55 -19.18
C ARG A 318 -4.97 23.95 -20.08
N ALA A 319 -6.14 23.40 -19.80
CA ALA A 319 -7.38 23.72 -20.51
C ALA A 319 -8.14 24.86 -19.83
N ILE A 320 -8.23 24.83 -18.49
CA ILE A 320 -8.99 25.77 -17.68
C ILE A 320 -8.15 26.19 -16.47
N GLU A 321 -8.09 27.50 -16.21
CA GLU A 321 -7.43 28.06 -15.03
C GLU A 321 -8.39 28.07 -13.84
N LEU A 322 -8.00 27.40 -12.75
CA LEU A 322 -8.76 27.26 -11.51
C LEU A 322 -7.81 27.10 -10.34
N GLU A 323 -8.22 27.44 -9.13
CA GLU A 323 -7.36 27.31 -7.97
C GLU A 323 -7.70 26.08 -7.14
N ARG A 324 -6.73 25.21 -6.90
CA ARG A 324 -6.84 24.05 -5.99
C ARG A 324 -8.03 23.14 -6.34
N VAL A 325 -7.97 22.55 -7.53
CA VAL A 325 -8.99 21.62 -8.03
C VAL A 325 -8.89 20.30 -7.27
N SER A 326 -9.84 20.06 -6.37
CA SER A 326 -9.81 18.92 -5.44
C SER A 326 -10.52 17.67 -5.95
N GLN A 327 -11.53 17.83 -6.81
CA GLN A 327 -12.28 16.74 -7.45
C GLN A 327 -12.65 17.17 -8.87
N VAL A 328 -12.63 16.22 -9.81
CA VAL A 328 -13.08 16.40 -11.19
C VAL A 328 -13.81 15.14 -11.63
N GLU A 329 -14.93 15.30 -12.31
CA GLU A 329 -15.74 14.21 -12.87
C GLU A 329 -16.27 14.63 -14.24
N VAL A 330 -16.35 13.70 -15.18
CA VAL A 330 -16.86 13.94 -16.54
C VAL A 330 -18.11 13.12 -16.78
N VAL A 331 -19.16 13.76 -17.27
CA VAL A 331 -20.43 13.12 -17.66
C VAL A 331 -20.62 13.30 -19.15
N GLU A 332 -20.17 12.31 -19.91
CA GLU A 332 -20.21 12.35 -21.37
C GLU A 332 -21.64 12.38 -21.91
N GLU A 333 -22.60 11.73 -21.23
CA GLU A 333 -23.99 11.65 -21.69
C GLU A 333 -24.68 13.03 -21.76
N SER A 334 -24.24 13.97 -20.92
CA SER A 334 -24.74 15.36 -20.88
C SER A 334 -23.73 16.37 -21.39
N SER A 335 -22.59 15.92 -21.95
CA SER A 335 -21.47 16.78 -22.36
C SER A 335 -21.04 17.75 -21.25
N SER A 336 -20.98 17.30 -19.99
CA SER A 336 -20.72 18.16 -18.83
C SER A 336 -19.48 17.72 -18.05
N VAL A 337 -18.70 18.70 -17.58
CA VAL A 337 -17.55 18.50 -16.70
C VAL A 337 -17.82 19.21 -15.38
N PHE A 338 -17.63 18.49 -14.28
CA PHE A 338 -17.80 19.03 -12.92
C PHE A 338 -16.46 19.11 -12.22
N ALA A 339 -16.16 20.27 -11.62
CA ALA A 339 -14.94 20.46 -10.85
C ALA A 339 -15.23 21.13 -9.51
N LEU A 340 -14.56 20.66 -8.45
CA LEU A 340 -14.62 21.26 -7.12
C LEU A 340 -13.35 22.07 -6.84
N SER A 341 -13.51 23.39 -6.82
CA SER A 341 -12.43 24.39 -6.68
C SER A 341 -12.70 25.26 -5.46
N ARG A 342 -11.79 25.29 -4.47
CA ARG A 342 -11.95 26.05 -3.20
C ARG A 342 -13.32 25.95 -2.51
N GLY A 343 -13.97 24.80 -2.60
CA GLY A 343 -15.31 24.56 -2.02
C GLY A 343 -16.47 25.07 -2.89
N GLU A 344 -16.22 25.52 -4.11
CA GLU A 344 -17.24 25.81 -5.11
C GLU A 344 -17.32 24.66 -6.13
N LEU A 345 -18.53 24.13 -6.33
CA LEU A 345 -18.82 23.16 -7.37
C LEU A 345 -19.15 23.92 -8.66
N LEU A 346 -18.33 23.72 -9.69
CA LEU A 346 -18.40 24.38 -10.98
C LEU A 346 -18.78 23.37 -12.07
N SER A 347 -19.52 23.84 -13.07
CA SER A 347 -19.86 23.12 -14.30
C SER A 347 -19.21 23.77 -15.51
N PHE A 348 -18.77 22.96 -16.45
CA PHE A 348 -18.29 23.36 -17.77
C PHE A 348 -18.92 22.43 -18.82
N ASP A 349 -19.03 22.90 -20.06
CA ASP A 349 -19.29 22.01 -21.18
C ASP A 349 -18.04 21.18 -21.48
N LEU A 350 -18.21 19.95 -21.99
CA LEU A 350 -17.09 19.07 -22.31
C LEU A 350 -16.12 19.70 -23.32
N ASP A 351 -16.66 20.48 -24.26
CA ASP A 351 -15.89 21.24 -25.25
C ASP A 351 -14.94 22.28 -24.63
N ALA A 352 -15.15 22.67 -23.37
CA ALA A 352 -14.24 23.55 -22.64
C ALA A 352 -12.87 22.91 -22.38
N LEU A 353 -12.81 21.57 -22.39
CA LEU A 353 -11.57 20.80 -22.29
C LEU A 353 -10.81 20.72 -23.62
N GLU A 354 -11.46 21.07 -24.73
CA GLU A 354 -10.84 21.05 -26.05
C GLU A 354 -10.05 22.32 -26.36
N PHE A 355 -9.08 22.16 -27.26
CA PHE A 355 -8.15 23.21 -27.65
C PHE A 355 -8.72 24.12 -28.75
N HIS A 356 -9.94 24.63 -28.55
CA HIS A 356 -10.53 25.65 -29.44
C HIS A 356 -10.51 27.04 -28.79
N GLU A 357 -10.35 28.08 -29.62
CA GLU A 357 -10.17 29.49 -29.22
C GLU A 357 -11.43 30.16 -28.66
N SER A 358 -12.58 29.48 -28.64
CA SER A 358 -13.81 30.06 -28.09
C SER A 358 -13.72 30.19 -26.57
N THR A 359 -13.49 31.41 -26.08
CA THR A 359 -13.45 31.76 -24.65
C THR A 359 -14.80 31.61 -23.94
N ALA A 360 -15.91 31.52 -24.68
CA ALA A 360 -17.26 31.43 -24.11
C ALA A 360 -17.54 30.08 -23.41
N SER A 361 -17.08 28.95 -23.96
CA SER A 361 -17.28 27.61 -23.38
C SER A 361 -16.44 27.39 -22.11
N LYS A 362 -15.36 28.17 -21.93
CA LYS A 362 -14.45 28.08 -20.78
C LYS A 362 -14.94 28.81 -19.53
N ARG A 363 -16.08 29.52 -19.60
CA ARG A 363 -16.62 30.25 -18.45
C ARG A 363 -17.29 29.27 -17.47
N PRO A 364 -16.81 29.15 -16.22
CA PRO A 364 -17.43 28.27 -15.23
C PRO A 364 -18.84 28.72 -14.87
N GLN A 365 -19.76 27.77 -14.82
CA GLN A 365 -21.07 27.97 -14.20
C GLN A 365 -21.05 27.44 -12.76
N ARG A 366 -21.23 28.34 -11.78
CA ARG A 366 -21.24 27.94 -10.37
C ARG A 366 -22.56 27.25 -10.02
N ILE A 367 -22.48 26.03 -9.48
CA ILE A 367 -23.64 25.21 -9.06
C ILE A 367 -23.97 25.42 -7.59
N SER A 368 -22.95 25.35 -6.74
CA SER A 368 -23.13 25.48 -5.31
C SER A 368 -21.83 25.92 -4.65
N SER A 369 -21.94 26.76 -3.62
CA SER A 369 -20.84 27.13 -2.74
C SER A 369 -20.81 26.27 -1.47
N HIS A 370 -19.67 26.26 -0.78
CA HIS A 370 -19.42 25.52 0.46
C HIS A 370 -19.65 24.01 0.33
N VAL A 371 -19.32 23.44 -0.82
CA VAL A 371 -19.39 22.00 -1.08
C VAL A 371 -18.12 21.35 -0.50
N THR A 372 -18.30 20.36 0.36
CA THR A 372 -17.20 19.59 0.95
C THR A 372 -16.67 18.56 -0.04
N PHE A 373 -17.57 17.85 -0.71
CA PHE A 373 -17.27 16.92 -1.79
C PHE A 373 -18.51 16.71 -2.68
N PHE A 374 -18.30 16.15 -3.87
CA PHE A 374 -19.39 15.73 -4.73
C PHE A 374 -19.12 14.34 -5.32
N ARG A 375 -20.20 13.68 -5.74
CA ARG A 375 -20.15 12.37 -6.40
C ARG A 375 -21.13 12.32 -7.55
N VAL A 376 -20.74 11.63 -8.61
CA VAL A 376 -21.58 11.35 -9.77
C VAL A 376 -21.81 9.85 -9.85
N GLY A 377 -23.03 9.43 -10.15
CA GLY A 377 -23.35 8.01 -10.28
C GLY A 377 -24.76 7.77 -10.79
N GLU A 378 -25.14 6.50 -10.88
CA GLU A 378 -26.46 6.08 -11.36
C GLU A 378 -27.34 5.59 -10.22
N CYS A 379 -28.55 6.14 -10.09
CA CYS A 379 -29.56 5.67 -9.13
C CYS A 379 -30.95 5.87 -9.72
N LEU A 380 -31.88 4.94 -9.45
CA LEU A 380 -33.23 4.94 -10.03
C LEU A 380 -33.22 4.99 -11.58
N GLY A 381 -32.18 4.44 -12.20
CA GLY A 381 -31.98 4.47 -13.67
C GLY A 381 -31.66 5.85 -14.23
N ARG A 382 -31.22 6.79 -13.38
CA ARG A 382 -30.86 8.17 -13.74
C ARG A 382 -29.42 8.44 -13.38
N LYS A 383 -28.71 9.21 -14.21
CA LYS A 383 -27.41 9.78 -13.86
C LYS A 383 -27.65 10.95 -12.91
N LEU A 384 -27.04 10.95 -11.73
CA LEU A 384 -27.25 11.96 -10.69
C LEU A 384 -25.91 12.53 -10.22
N VAL A 385 -25.93 13.80 -9.86
CA VAL A 385 -24.84 14.55 -9.25
C VAL A 385 -25.25 14.92 -7.83
N CYS A 386 -24.54 14.37 -6.83
CA CYS A 386 -24.75 14.66 -5.42
C CYS A 386 -23.69 15.65 -4.93
N ALA A 387 -24.12 16.87 -4.58
CA ALA A 387 -23.26 17.86 -3.92
C ALA A 387 -23.53 17.84 -2.41
N VAL A 388 -22.48 17.61 -1.62
CA VAL A 388 -22.60 17.48 -0.16
C VAL A 388 -21.95 18.67 0.53
N LYS A 389 -22.71 19.33 1.41
CA LYS A 389 -22.21 20.34 2.34
C LYS A 389 -22.20 19.72 3.73
N SER A 390 -21.02 19.43 4.25
CA SER A 390 -20.83 18.71 5.50
C SER A 390 -20.15 19.63 6.53
N THR A 391 -20.71 19.69 7.73
CA THR A 391 -20.14 20.30 8.93
C THR A 391 -20.00 19.22 10.01
N SER A 392 -19.31 19.52 11.12
CA SER A 392 -19.17 18.57 12.23
C SER A 392 -20.50 18.15 12.88
N LEU A 393 -21.57 18.94 12.71
CA LEU A 393 -22.88 18.68 13.30
C LEU A 393 -23.87 18.07 12.30
N SER A 394 -23.68 18.31 11.01
CA SER A 394 -24.73 18.07 10.02
C SER A 394 -24.25 18.03 8.59
N SER A 395 -24.99 17.34 7.72
CA SER A 395 -24.75 17.35 6.28
C SER A 395 -26.02 17.60 5.48
N THR A 396 -25.93 18.48 4.50
CA THR A 396 -26.97 18.71 3.50
C THR A 396 -26.53 18.09 2.18
N VAL A 397 -27.36 17.21 1.62
CA VAL A 397 -27.11 16.55 0.35
C VAL A 397 -28.08 17.07 -0.69
N LYS A 398 -27.54 17.73 -1.73
CA LYS A 398 -28.31 18.23 -2.87
C LYS A 398 -28.08 17.31 -4.07
N VAL A 399 -29.14 16.62 -4.49
CA VAL A 399 -29.14 15.68 -5.61
C VAL A 399 -29.69 16.36 -6.85
N MET A 400 -28.93 16.33 -7.94
CA MET A 400 -29.25 17.01 -9.20
C MET A 400 -29.14 16.03 -10.36
N GLU A 401 -29.94 16.24 -11.40
CA GLU A 401 -29.92 15.48 -12.64
C GLU A 401 -29.34 16.40 -13.75
N PRO A 402 -28.27 16.00 -14.44
CA PRO A 402 -27.75 16.76 -15.58
C PRO A 402 -28.75 16.69 -16.72
N VAL A 403 -29.07 17.86 -17.28
CA VAL A 403 -30.02 17.98 -18.37
C VAL A 403 -29.31 17.55 -19.65
N VAL A 404 -29.71 16.41 -20.20
CA VAL A 404 -29.27 16.01 -21.55
C VAL A 404 -29.92 16.94 -22.54
N ASP A 405 -29.11 17.64 -23.33
CA ASP A 405 -29.60 18.65 -24.27
C ASP A 405 -30.53 18.00 -25.30
N SER A 406 -31.84 18.14 -25.07
CA SER A 406 -32.84 17.97 -26.11
C SER A 406 -32.56 19.04 -27.15
N ARG A 407 -32.13 18.65 -28.34
CA ARG A 407 -32.06 19.50 -29.56
C ARG A 407 -33.44 20.05 -30.01
N TYR A 408 -34.44 20.05 -29.12
CA TYR A 408 -35.71 20.75 -29.21
C TYR A 408 -35.95 21.57 -27.93
N LYS A 409 -35.27 22.72 -27.77
CA LYS A 409 -35.71 23.75 -26.81
C LYS A 409 -36.79 24.60 -27.49
N LYS A 410 -38.07 24.30 -27.23
CA LYS A 410 -39.15 25.28 -27.44
C LYS A 410 -38.86 26.49 -26.55
N SER A 411 -38.76 27.66 -27.18
CA SER A 411 -38.57 28.96 -26.54
C SER A 411 -39.51 29.15 -25.35
N THR A 412 -38.96 29.18 -24.12
CA THR A 412 -39.69 29.59 -22.92
C THR A 412 -39.86 31.12 -22.95
N PRO A 413 -41.08 31.68 -22.72
CA PRO A 413 -41.34 33.12 -22.83
C PRO A 413 -40.43 33.96 -21.92
N GLY A 414 -40.00 35.12 -22.43
CA GLY A 414 -38.95 35.97 -21.85
C GLY A 414 -39.18 36.46 -20.41
N PHE A 415 -40.41 36.46 -19.91
CA PHE A 415 -40.71 36.87 -18.53
C PHE A 415 -40.31 35.82 -17.48
N ALA A 416 -40.38 34.52 -17.82
CA ALA A 416 -39.91 33.44 -16.94
C ALA A 416 -38.37 33.39 -16.84
N LYS A 417 -37.69 33.88 -17.88
CA LYS A 417 -36.21 33.93 -17.94
C LYS A 417 -35.62 35.00 -16.99
N LEU A 418 -36.38 36.04 -16.67
CA LEU A 418 -35.95 37.10 -15.74
C LEU A 418 -36.07 36.68 -14.27
N LEU A 419 -37.03 35.81 -13.96
CA LEU A 419 -37.29 35.32 -12.59
C LEU A 419 -36.43 34.09 -12.23
N MET A 420 -35.89 33.39 -13.23
CA MET A 420 -35.06 32.18 -13.10
C MET A 420 -33.55 32.45 -13.30
N ARG A 421 -33.08 33.68 -13.06
CA ARG A 421 -31.67 34.12 -13.23
C ARG A 421 -30.72 33.58 -12.14
N GLY A 422 -31.00 32.38 -11.62
CA GLY A 422 -30.22 31.71 -10.58
C GLY A 422 -30.27 30.18 -10.62
N THR A 423 -31.05 29.59 -11.54
CA THR A 423 -31.07 28.14 -11.79
C THR A 423 -30.11 27.83 -12.94
N ASN A 424 -29.20 26.89 -12.72
CA ASN A 424 -28.33 26.43 -13.79
C ASN A 424 -29.14 25.68 -14.84
N ASP A 425 -29.22 26.20 -16.06
CA ASP A 425 -29.99 25.60 -17.16
C ASP A 425 -29.57 24.15 -17.50
N ASN A 426 -28.36 23.74 -17.12
CA ASN A 426 -27.80 22.41 -17.40
C ASN A 426 -28.01 21.39 -16.26
N LEU A 427 -28.56 21.79 -15.10
CA LEU A 427 -28.79 20.90 -13.96
C LEU A 427 -30.14 21.14 -13.31
N LYS A 428 -30.97 20.09 -13.24
CA LYS A 428 -32.25 20.12 -12.54
C LYS A 428 -32.09 19.56 -11.14
N VAL A 429 -32.49 20.32 -10.12
CA VAL A 429 -32.55 19.80 -8.74
C VAL A 429 -33.60 18.69 -8.69
N PHE A 430 -33.18 17.51 -8.23
CA PHE A 430 -34.04 16.34 -8.08
C PHE A 430 -34.60 16.27 -6.64
N LYS A 431 -33.70 16.27 -5.65
CA LYS A 431 -34.04 16.19 -4.21
C LYS A 431 -32.98 16.89 -3.38
N GLU A 432 -33.38 17.33 -2.18
CA GLU A 432 -32.48 17.85 -1.16
C GLU A 432 -32.92 17.29 0.19
N PHE A 433 -31.95 16.82 0.99
CA PHE A 433 -32.21 16.23 2.31
C PHE A 433 -31.07 16.48 3.27
N TYR A 434 -31.34 16.23 4.56
CA TYR A 434 -30.46 16.54 5.67
C TYR A 434 -30.11 15.26 6.46
N ILE A 435 -28.85 15.13 6.83
CA ILE A 435 -28.32 14.08 7.70
C ILE A 435 -27.81 14.74 8.99
N PRO A 436 -28.27 14.32 10.18
CA PRO A 436 -27.87 14.89 11.48
C PRO A 436 -26.51 14.34 11.93
N SER A 437 -25.51 14.44 11.05
CA SER A 437 -24.15 13.94 11.24
C SER A 437 -23.23 14.49 10.15
N GLU A 438 -21.92 14.56 10.42
CA GLU A 438 -20.91 14.79 9.40
C GLU A 438 -20.85 13.60 8.43
N ALA A 439 -21.04 13.86 7.14
CA ALA A 439 -20.97 12.89 6.06
C ALA A 439 -19.55 12.85 5.50
N THR A 440 -19.07 11.64 5.23
CA THR A 440 -17.73 11.32 4.74
C THR A 440 -17.76 10.72 3.34
N SER A 441 -18.86 10.06 2.94
CA SER A 441 -19.04 9.50 1.61
C SER A 441 -20.50 9.51 1.17
N VAL A 442 -20.71 9.45 -0.15
CA VAL A 442 -22.02 9.16 -0.76
C VAL A 442 -21.80 8.16 -1.88
N ASP A 443 -22.51 7.03 -1.80
CA ASP A 443 -22.45 5.95 -2.76
C ASP A 443 -23.85 5.68 -3.33
N PHE A 444 -23.92 5.39 -4.62
CA PHE A 444 -25.18 5.16 -5.31
C PHE A 444 -25.53 3.67 -5.30
N LEU A 445 -26.70 3.33 -4.73
CA LEU A 445 -27.31 2.01 -4.89
C LEU A 445 -28.38 2.08 -5.98
N ARG A 446 -28.85 0.92 -6.44
CA ARG A 446 -29.80 0.83 -7.58
C ARG A 446 -31.06 1.70 -7.41
N LYS A 447 -31.58 1.80 -6.18
CA LYS A 447 -32.84 2.53 -5.88
C LYS A 447 -32.72 3.54 -4.74
N LYS A 448 -31.58 3.57 -4.05
CA LYS A 448 -31.38 4.34 -2.81
C LYS A 448 -29.98 4.94 -2.83
N LEU A 449 -29.75 5.95 -2.00
CA LEU A 449 -28.40 6.42 -1.70
C LEU A 449 -27.90 5.76 -0.43
N CYS A 450 -26.59 5.56 -0.34
CA CYS A 450 -25.91 5.18 0.89
C CYS A 450 -24.98 6.32 1.27
N VAL A 451 -25.17 6.89 2.46
CA VAL A 451 -24.37 8.00 2.99
C VAL A 451 -23.50 7.44 4.12
N GLY A 452 -22.18 7.49 3.94
CA GLY A 452 -21.24 7.26 5.04
C GLY A 452 -21.18 8.50 5.93
N CYS A 453 -21.39 8.33 7.23
CA CYS A 453 -21.29 9.41 8.22
C CYS A 453 -20.62 8.91 9.51
N THR A 454 -20.43 9.79 10.49
CA THR A 454 -19.80 9.41 11.77
C THR A 454 -20.60 8.38 12.58
N LYS A 455 -21.89 8.16 12.27
CA LYS A 455 -22.72 7.07 12.82
C LYS A 455 -22.60 5.73 12.08
N GLY A 456 -21.92 5.71 10.92
CA GLY A 456 -21.83 4.57 10.03
C GLY A 456 -22.52 4.81 8.69
N PHE A 457 -22.90 3.74 8.00
CA PHE A 457 -23.61 3.83 6.72
C PHE A 457 -25.12 4.00 6.95
N GLU A 458 -25.69 5.07 6.41
CA GLU A 458 -27.13 5.34 6.40
C GLU A 458 -27.69 5.22 4.97
N ILE A 459 -28.74 4.42 4.82
CA ILE A 459 -29.48 4.29 3.56
C ILE A 459 -30.57 5.36 3.50
N VAL A 460 -30.59 6.10 2.40
CA VAL A 460 -31.57 7.16 2.12
C VAL A 460 -32.42 6.78 0.92
N ASP A 461 -33.72 6.75 1.13
CA ASP A 461 -34.70 6.55 0.08
C ASP A 461 -35.02 7.90 -0.59
N LEU A 462 -34.77 8.04 -1.90
CA LEU A 462 -34.92 9.33 -2.58
C LEU A 462 -36.37 9.76 -2.82
N ASP A 463 -37.31 8.82 -2.79
CA ASP A 463 -38.73 9.13 -2.98
C ASP A 463 -39.33 9.66 -1.68
N SER A 464 -39.09 8.92 -0.58
CA SER A 464 -39.65 9.22 0.75
C SER A 464 -38.77 10.11 1.63
N LEU A 465 -37.48 10.28 1.29
CA LEU A 465 -36.45 10.97 2.08
C LEU A 465 -36.24 10.39 3.50
N LYS A 466 -36.72 9.17 3.74
CA LYS A 466 -36.48 8.46 5.00
C LYS A 466 -35.05 7.92 5.03
N THR A 467 -34.41 8.04 6.19
CA THR A 467 -33.08 7.53 6.47
C THR A 467 -33.15 6.33 7.42
N GLN A 468 -32.30 5.33 7.20
CA GLN A 468 -32.21 4.13 8.03
C GLN A 468 -30.75 3.69 8.10
N GLY A 469 -30.27 3.28 9.28
CA GLY A 469 -28.95 2.63 9.41
C GLY A 469 -28.89 1.37 8.55
N PHE A 470 -27.76 1.15 7.86
CA PHE A 470 -27.62 -0.01 6.97
C PHE A 470 -27.34 -1.31 7.73
N LEU A 471 -26.65 -1.23 8.87
CA LEU A 471 -26.31 -2.38 9.70
C LEU A 471 -27.46 -2.71 10.65
N ASP A 472 -27.73 -4.00 10.80
CA ASP A 472 -28.72 -4.46 11.77
C ASP A 472 -28.13 -4.36 13.19
N PRO A 473 -28.74 -3.58 14.11
CA PRO A 473 -28.27 -3.48 15.49
C PRO A 473 -28.43 -4.77 16.30
N GLU A 474 -29.26 -5.72 15.88
CA GLU A 474 -29.52 -6.97 16.59
C GLU A 474 -28.45 -8.05 16.29
N ASP A 475 -27.62 -7.87 15.26
CA ASP A 475 -26.57 -8.82 14.91
C ASP A 475 -25.35 -8.71 15.84
N GLU A 476 -25.18 -9.68 16.74
CA GLU A 476 -24.05 -9.74 17.66
C GLU A 476 -22.68 -9.79 16.97
N ASN A 477 -22.61 -10.28 15.73
CA ASN A 477 -21.38 -10.34 14.96
C ASN A 477 -20.94 -8.96 14.43
N LEU A 478 -21.75 -7.92 14.64
CA LEU A 478 -21.46 -6.53 14.29
C LEU A 478 -21.07 -5.65 15.49
N LYS A 479 -21.02 -6.20 16.72
CA LYS A 479 -20.58 -5.45 17.91
C LYS A 479 -19.20 -4.81 17.74
N PHE A 480 -18.29 -5.46 17.01
CA PHE A 480 -16.95 -4.92 16.73
C PHE A 480 -16.94 -3.58 15.96
N VAL A 481 -18.01 -3.24 15.23
CA VAL A 481 -18.17 -1.96 14.53
C VAL A 481 -19.11 -1.03 15.30
N ALA A 482 -20.17 -1.57 15.92
CA ALA A 482 -21.10 -0.79 16.73
C ALA A 482 -20.44 -0.17 17.98
N ASP A 483 -19.55 -0.92 18.64
CA ASP A 483 -18.90 -0.49 19.90
C ASP A 483 -17.68 0.41 19.66
N ARG A 484 -17.22 0.55 18.41
CA ARG A 484 -16.01 1.34 18.09
C ARG A 484 -16.36 2.78 17.80
N VAL A 485 -15.93 3.67 18.68
CA VAL A 485 -15.92 5.11 18.43
C VAL A 485 -14.80 5.45 17.43
N ASN A 486 -15.10 6.27 16.42
CA ASN A 486 -14.16 6.81 15.42
C ASN A 486 -13.77 5.87 14.25
N VAL A 487 -14.64 4.98 13.82
CA VAL A 487 -14.51 4.32 12.50
C VAL A 487 -15.11 5.20 11.41
N VAL A 488 -14.40 5.40 10.31
CA VAL A 488 -14.87 6.29 9.22
C VAL A 488 -15.34 5.43 8.05
N PRO A 489 -16.65 5.45 7.70
CA PRO A 489 -17.13 4.81 6.49
C PRO A 489 -16.58 5.55 5.25
N ILE A 490 -16.03 4.80 4.31
CA ILE A 490 -15.41 5.37 3.09
C ILE A 490 -16.24 5.04 1.85
N THR A 491 -16.65 3.78 1.68
CA THR A 491 -17.47 3.38 0.52
C THR A 491 -18.12 2.01 0.72
N ILE A 492 -19.18 1.75 -0.04
CA ILE A 492 -19.86 0.47 -0.14
C ILE A 492 -19.79 -0.06 -1.58
N PHE A 493 -19.45 -1.33 -1.73
CA PHE A 493 -19.49 -2.01 -3.01
C PHE A 493 -20.55 -3.10 -3.02
N ARG A 494 -21.43 -3.07 -4.01
CA ARG A 494 -22.29 -4.21 -4.32
C ARG A 494 -21.44 -5.29 -4.98
N ILE A 495 -21.38 -6.48 -4.39
CA ILE A 495 -20.54 -7.57 -4.91
C ILE A 495 -21.37 -8.50 -5.78
N ASP A 496 -22.55 -8.88 -5.29
CA ASP A 496 -23.55 -9.65 -6.02
C ASP A 496 -24.97 -9.12 -5.68
N ASP A 497 -26.02 -9.90 -5.93
CA ASP A 497 -27.40 -9.49 -5.67
C ASP A 497 -27.79 -9.57 -4.18
N SER A 498 -27.00 -10.28 -3.37
CA SER A 498 -27.25 -10.54 -1.96
C SER A 498 -26.23 -9.90 -1.03
N HIS A 499 -25.01 -9.62 -1.50
CA HIS A 499 -23.89 -9.20 -0.66
C HIS A 499 -23.32 -7.84 -1.04
N PHE A 500 -22.99 -7.09 -0.01
CA PHE A 500 -22.27 -5.82 -0.07
C PHE A 500 -20.97 -5.94 0.71
N LEU A 501 -19.93 -5.26 0.24
CA LEU A 501 -18.69 -5.05 0.98
C LEU A 501 -18.68 -3.63 1.53
N LEU A 502 -18.62 -3.52 2.84
CA LEU A 502 -18.46 -2.24 3.53
C LEU A 502 -17.00 -1.97 3.79
N CYS A 503 -16.51 -0.80 3.34
CA CYS A 503 -15.14 -0.38 3.51
C CYS A 503 -15.07 0.83 4.43
N TYR A 504 -14.45 0.62 5.59
CA TYR A 504 -14.08 1.66 6.55
C TYR A 504 -12.59 1.98 6.45
N ASP A 505 -12.16 3.04 7.12
CA ASP A 505 -10.74 3.43 7.22
C ASP A 505 -9.86 2.43 7.99
N LEU A 506 -10.46 1.57 8.83
CA LEU A 506 -9.73 0.55 9.59
C LEU A 506 -9.87 -0.88 9.05
N PHE A 507 -11.02 -1.21 8.45
CA PHE A 507 -11.33 -2.58 8.05
C PHE A 507 -12.39 -2.65 6.95
N ALA A 508 -12.61 -3.85 6.42
CA ALA A 508 -13.76 -4.15 5.57
C ALA A 508 -14.35 -5.53 5.87
N PHE A 509 -15.66 -5.65 5.63
CA PHE A 509 -16.41 -6.88 5.85
C PHE A 509 -17.62 -6.97 4.92
N TYR A 510 -18.15 -8.18 4.77
CA TYR A 510 -19.36 -8.40 3.97
C TYR A 510 -20.60 -8.29 4.84
N VAL A 511 -21.65 -7.71 4.28
CA VAL A 511 -23.00 -7.76 4.83
C VAL A 511 -23.97 -8.18 3.74
N ASP A 512 -25.12 -8.70 4.14
CA ASP A 512 -26.19 -8.98 3.22
C ASP A 512 -27.08 -7.74 2.95
N LYS A 513 -28.12 -7.92 2.14
CA LYS A 513 -29.10 -6.86 1.82
C LYS A 513 -29.97 -6.41 3.00
N THR A 514 -30.00 -7.18 4.09
CA THR A 514 -30.77 -6.88 5.31
C THR A 514 -29.95 -6.19 6.37
N GLY A 515 -28.61 -6.14 6.20
CA GLY A 515 -27.71 -5.49 7.15
C GLY A 515 -26.98 -6.45 8.09
N HIS A 516 -27.20 -7.77 7.95
CA HIS A 516 -26.54 -8.80 8.75
C HIS A 516 -25.16 -9.14 8.20
N ARG A 517 -24.26 -9.62 9.07
CA ARG A 517 -22.92 -10.07 8.74
C ARG A 517 -22.98 -11.26 7.78
N ALA A 518 -22.31 -11.13 6.64
CA ALA A 518 -22.26 -12.18 5.63
C ALA A 518 -20.86 -12.80 5.50
N LYS A 519 -20.80 -13.99 4.89
CA LYS A 519 -19.57 -14.78 4.66
C LYS A 519 -18.80 -15.11 5.95
N GLY A 520 -19.53 -15.34 7.04
CA GLY A 520 -18.99 -15.73 8.34
C GLY A 520 -18.01 -14.69 8.91
N ASN A 521 -16.90 -15.17 9.46
CA ASN A 521 -15.88 -14.32 10.10
C ASN A 521 -14.90 -13.67 9.12
N TRP A 522 -15.21 -13.68 7.81
CA TRP A 522 -14.34 -13.06 6.83
C TRP A 522 -14.22 -11.55 7.11
N PHE A 523 -12.99 -11.06 7.19
CA PHE A 523 -12.69 -9.69 7.58
C PHE A 523 -11.37 -9.24 6.96
N ILE A 524 -11.25 -7.95 6.66
CA ILE A 524 -9.97 -7.32 6.33
C ILE A 524 -9.65 -6.29 7.39
N VAL A 525 -8.43 -6.28 7.89
CA VAL A 525 -7.87 -5.16 8.63
C VAL A 525 -6.88 -4.43 7.72
N TRP A 526 -7.05 -3.12 7.55
CA TRP A 526 -6.11 -2.32 6.78
C TRP A 526 -4.83 -2.10 7.58
N GLU A 527 -3.70 -2.47 6.99
CA GLU A 527 -2.40 -2.10 7.55
C GLU A 527 -2.13 -0.59 7.40
N GLY A 528 -2.78 0.10 6.45
CA GLY A 528 -2.73 1.56 6.25
C GLY A 528 -4.02 2.27 6.64
N LYS A 529 -4.09 3.59 6.41
CA LYS A 529 -5.34 4.36 6.47
C LYS A 529 -5.79 4.69 5.04
N PRO A 530 -6.61 3.83 4.39
CA PRO A 530 -7.18 4.12 3.09
C PRO A 530 -7.88 5.48 3.07
N GLU A 531 -7.74 6.19 1.95
CA GLU A 531 -8.50 7.42 1.66
C GLU A 531 -9.53 7.18 0.54
N ALA A 532 -9.31 6.17 -0.31
CA ALA A 532 -10.20 5.78 -1.39
C ALA A 532 -10.06 4.28 -1.67
N PHE A 533 -11.10 3.72 -2.29
CA PHE A 533 -11.11 2.35 -2.78
C PHE A 533 -11.70 2.31 -4.19
N GLY A 534 -11.21 1.40 -5.01
CA GLY A 534 -11.79 1.09 -6.33
C GLY A 534 -12.01 -0.40 -6.48
N THR A 535 -13.01 -0.79 -7.29
CA THR A 535 -13.33 -2.19 -7.59
C THR A 535 -13.33 -2.46 -9.09
N PHE A 536 -12.70 -3.55 -9.51
CA PHE A 536 -12.74 -4.03 -10.91
C PHE A 536 -13.56 -5.32 -11.01
N ARG A 537 -14.64 -5.33 -11.80
CA ARG A 537 -15.65 -6.42 -11.86
C ARG A 537 -15.40 -7.51 -12.92
N ARG A 538 -14.21 -7.64 -13.48
CA ARG A 538 -13.94 -8.56 -14.60
C ARG A 538 -12.77 -9.51 -14.38
N LEU A 539 -12.79 -10.27 -13.28
CA LEU A 539 -11.97 -11.49 -13.16
C LEU A 539 -12.82 -12.58 -12.50
N ARG A 540 -13.06 -13.67 -13.24
CA ARG A 540 -13.61 -14.93 -12.70
C ARG A 540 -12.45 -15.75 -12.11
N PHE A 541 -12.57 -16.07 -10.83
CA PHE A 541 -12.04 -17.24 -10.10
C PHE A 541 -10.71 -17.23 -9.30
N PHE A 542 -10.85 -17.96 -8.19
CA PHE A 542 -9.94 -18.59 -7.22
C PHE A 542 -9.31 -17.74 -6.10
N ASP A 543 -9.18 -18.41 -4.96
CA ASP A 543 -8.64 -17.90 -3.72
C ASP A 543 -7.19 -17.43 -3.84
N ARG A 544 -6.87 -16.40 -3.05
CA ARG A 544 -5.51 -15.89 -2.79
C ARG A 544 -4.84 -15.29 -4.02
N PHE A 545 -5.26 -14.08 -4.35
CA PHE A 545 -4.57 -13.29 -5.36
C PHE A 545 -4.24 -11.86 -4.87
N PRO A 546 -3.29 -11.20 -5.52
CA PRO A 546 -2.46 -10.22 -4.82
C PRO A 546 -2.52 -8.75 -5.27
N LEU A 547 -1.94 -7.84 -4.48
CA LEU A 547 -2.41 -6.46 -4.39
C LEU A 547 -1.33 -5.40 -4.44
N PRO A 548 -1.67 -4.15 -4.84
CA PRO A 548 -0.77 -3.02 -4.64
C PRO A 548 -0.46 -2.86 -3.15
N ARG A 549 0.69 -2.26 -2.81
CA ARG A 549 1.04 -2.00 -1.40
C ARG A 549 -0.07 -1.17 -0.75
N GLY A 550 -0.88 -1.81 0.11
CA GLY A 550 -2.04 -1.22 0.78
C GLY A 550 -3.41 -1.67 0.27
N SER A 551 -3.48 -2.55 -0.72
CA SER A 551 -4.73 -2.94 -1.39
C SER A 551 -5.18 -4.34 -0.95
N VAL A 552 -6.47 -4.71 -1.06
CA VAL A 552 -6.98 -6.08 -0.78
C VAL A 552 -7.83 -6.71 -1.90
N VAL A 553 -7.55 -7.95 -2.30
CA VAL A 553 -8.20 -8.66 -3.41
C VAL A 553 -9.25 -9.52 -2.79
N LEU A 554 -10.47 -9.30 -3.26
CA LEU A 554 -11.62 -10.13 -3.00
C LEU A 554 -11.81 -11.05 -4.17
N ARG A 555 -12.35 -12.24 -3.90
CA ARG A 555 -12.44 -13.39 -4.81
C ARG A 555 -12.91 -13.13 -6.24
N ASN A 556 -13.48 -11.97 -6.58
CA ASN A 556 -13.78 -11.50 -7.96
C ASN A 556 -13.66 -9.96 -8.12
N THR A 557 -12.94 -9.29 -7.21
CA THR A 557 -12.87 -7.82 -7.11
C THR A 557 -11.55 -7.40 -6.49
N CYS A 558 -10.68 -6.74 -7.24
CA CYS A 558 -9.47 -6.13 -6.68
C CYS A 558 -9.85 -4.82 -5.98
N LEU A 559 -9.61 -4.68 -4.68
CA LEU A 559 -9.75 -3.44 -3.94
C LEU A 559 -8.39 -2.76 -3.87
N VAL A 560 -8.21 -1.65 -4.58
CA VAL A 560 -6.98 -0.86 -4.50
C VAL A 560 -7.12 0.19 -3.40
N CYS A 561 -6.22 0.17 -2.41
CA CYS A 561 -6.08 1.23 -1.43
C CYS A 561 -4.67 1.82 -1.51
N ALA A 562 -4.63 3.15 -1.60
CA ALA A 562 -3.41 3.92 -1.63
C ALA A 562 -3.65 5.33 -1.08
N LYS A 563 -2.56 5.98 -0.69
CA LYS A 563 -2.55 7.36 -0.16
C LYS A 563 -2.26 8.32 -1.32
N LYS A 564 -3.06 9.39 -1.47
CA LYS A 564 -2.93 10.35 -2.58
C LYS A 564 -2.99 9.73 -3.99
N ILE A 565 -3.79 8.67 -4.17
CA ILE A 565 -4.15 8.18 -5.50
C ILE A 565 -5.56 8.68 -5.82
N ALA A 566 -5.69 9.42 -6.91
CA ALA A 566 -6.97 9.63 -7.56
C ALA A 566 -7.36 8.30 -8.23
N VAL A 567 -8.36 7.62 -7.70
CA VAL A 567 -8.89 6.39 -8.31
C VAL A 567 -9.71 6.82 -9.52
N LEU A 568 -9.22 6.49 -10.71
CA LEU A 568 -9.92 6.66 -11.97
C LEU A 568 -10.88 5.47 -12.13
N HIS A 569 -12.18 5.73 -12.19
CA HIS A 569 -13.20 4.71 -12.42
C HIS A 569 -13.40 4.41 -13.90
#